data_AF-B4L8E9-F1
#
_entry.id   AF-B4L8E9-F1
#
_cell.length_a   1.000
_cell.length_b   1.000
_cell.length_c   1.000
_cell.angle_alpha   90.00
_cell.angle_beta   90.00
_cell.angle_gamma   90.00
#
_symmetry.space_group_name_H-M   'P 1'
#
loop_
_entity.id
_entity.type
_entity.pdbx_description
1 polymer ?
#
loop_
_entity_poly.entity_id
_entity_poly.type
_entity_poly.pdbx_seq_one_letter_code
_entity_poly.pdbx_strand_id
1 'polypeptide(L)'
;MPLEPQRYKYYKTQLGDSLLSATALIRHYYTTLCSQTSQLIVQADRIWELSQRHRLLAGIKEAAAATLLSACHDAYQPIYHCIKQLQEAVSEVSIHVADFEREYQALQSELNQTDELRCCSLAKWNAWLAQTLRVLQTQVKFLELDSRALLPGLVDTTTVKQFKRDLEVTAHYKASICLGLAEADRRSELLPPIN
;
A
#
# COMPACT_ATOMS: atom_id res chain seq x y z
N MET A 1 -18.64 -33.35 6.71
CA MET A 1 -17.74 -34.39 7.24
C MET A 1 -16.61 -33.67 7.96
N PRO A 2 -16.15 -34.12 9.14
CA PRO A 2 -15.00 -33.50 9.79
C PRO A 2 -13.76 -33.67 8.91
N LEU A 3 -12.97 -32.61 8.76
CA LEU A 3 -11.73 -32.65 8.00
C LEU A 3 -10.75 -33.66 8.63
N GLU A 4 -10.00 -34.39 7.80
CA GLU A 4 -8.95 -35.26 8.33
C GLU A 4 -7.91 -34.42 9.12
N PRO A 5 -7.41 -34.90 10.28
CA PRO A 5 -6.49 -34.13 11.12
C PRO A 5 -5.23 -33.64 10.39
N GLN A 6 -4.74 -34.41 9.42
CA GLN A 6 -3.58 -34.04 8.59
C GLN A 6 -3.89 -32.87 7.65
N ARG A 7 -5.06 -32.89 7.00
CA ARG A 7 -5.56 -31.80 6.14
C ARG A 7 -5.83 -30.53 6.94
N TYR A 8 -6.42 -30.67 8.13
CA TYR A 8 -6.65 -29.53 9.01
C TYR A 8 -5.33 -28.88 9.45
N LYS A 9 -4.34 -29.70 9.83
CA LYS A 9 -2.99 -29.21 10.18
C LYS A 9 -2.32 -28.51 9.01
N TYR A 10 -2.47 -29.05 7.80
CA TYR A 10 -1.96 -28.42 6.58
C TYR A 10 -2.55 -27.02 6.39
N TYR A 11 -3.88 -26.87 6.40
CA TYR A 11 -4.53 -25.56 6.24
C TYR A 11 -4.17 -24.58 7.36
N LYS A 12 -4.07 -25.05 8.62
CA LYS A 12 -3.65 -24.21 9.75
C LYS A 12 -2.26 -23.61 9.51
N THR A 13 -1.30 -24.41 9.06
CA THR A 13 0.06 -23.94 8.76
C THR A 13 0.07 -23.04 7.53
N GLN A 14 -0.51 -23.49 6.41
CA GLN A 14 -0.46 -22.78 5.14
C GLN A 14 -1.11 -21.39 5.21
N LEU A 15 -2.28 -21.27 5.85
CA LEU A 15 -2.98 -20.00 6.05
C LEU A 15 -2.23 -19.12 7.08
N GLY A 16 -1.60 -19.74 8.08
CA GLY A 16 -0.74 -19.05 9.05
C GLY A 16 0.45 -18.36 8.38
N ASP A 17 1.21 -19.13 7.61
CA ASP A 17 2.39 -18.65 6.89
C ASP A 17 2.03 -17.61 5.84
N SER A 18 0.90 -17.81 5.14
CA SER A 18 0.37 -16.85 4.17
C SER A 18 -0.01 -15.51 4.83
N LEU A 19 -0.69 -15.55 5.99
CA LEU A 19 -1.03 -14.33 6.73
C LEU A 19 0.22 -13.60 7.24
N LEU A 20 1.20 -14.33 7.77
CA LEU A 20 2.46 -13.75 8.23
C LEU A 20 3.23 -13.09 7.08
N SER A 21 3.25 -13.74 5.91
CA SER A 21 3.89 -13.20 4.71
C SER A 21 3.18 -11.92 4.24
N ALA A 22 1.85 -11.94 4.13
CA ALA A 22 1.07 -10.77 3.73
C ALA A 22 1.23 -9.59 4.71
N THR A 23 1.20 -9.85 6.01
CA THR A 23 1.34 -8.82 7.05
C THR A 23 2.76 -8.24 7.11
N ALA A 24 3.79 -9.06 6.86
CA ALA A 24 5.16 -8.57 6.72
C ALA A 24 5.32 -7.61 5.53
N LEU A 25 4.72 -7.93 4.38
CA LEU A 25 4.73 -7.06 3.21
C LEU A 25 3.95 -5.76 3.43
N ILE A 26 2.77 -5.83 4.06
CA ILE A 26 2.00 -4.63 4.45
C ILE A 26 2.83 -3.74 5.39
N ARG A 27 3.55 -4.33 6.36
CA ARG A 27 4.43 -3.58 7.26
C ARG A 27 5.60 -2.95 6.51
N HIS A 28 6.19 -3.68 5.56
CA HIS A 28 7.26 -3.16 4.72
C HIS A 28 6.79 -1.93 3.92
N TYR A 29 5.62 -2.02 3.26
CA TYR A 29 4.99 -0.89 2.58
C TYR A 29 4.92 0.36 3.47
N TYR A 30 4.38 0.22 4.68
CA TYR A 30 4.24 1.35 5.61
C TYR A 30 5.58 1.93 6.05
N THR A 31 6.55 1.07 6.32
CA THR A 31 7.89 1.50 6.75
C THR A 31 8.56 2.30 5.64
N THR A 32 8.46 1.83 4.39
CA THR A 32 8.96 2.53 3.20
C THR A 32 8.25 3.88 3.03
N LEU A 33 6.92 3.91 3.06
CA LEU A 33 6.16 5.16 2.94
C LEU A 33 6.54 6.16 4.04
N CYS A 34 6.54 5.74 5.31
CA CYS A 34 6.83 6.62 6.44
C CYS A 34 8.26 7.17 6.42
N SER A 35 9.25 6.32 6.05
CA SER A 35 10.65 6.75 5.98
C SER A 35 10.91 7.73 4.84
N GLN A 36 10.17 7.65 3.73
CA GLN A 36 10.35 8.53 2.57
C GLN A 36 9.44 9.77 2.59
N THR A 37 8.37 9.78 3.38
CA THR A 37 7.34 10.85 3.38
C THR A 37 7.94 12.26 3.49
N SER A 38 8.84 12.50 4.44
CA SER A 38 9.44 13.84 4.64
C SER A 38 10.26 14.28 3.43
N GLN A 39 11.02 13.38 2.82
CA GLN A 39 11.78 13.64 1.60
C GLN A 39 10.86 13.97 0.43
N LEU A 40 9.77 13.21 0.25
CA LEU A 40 8.80 13.43 -0.84
C LEU A 40 8.09 14.78 -0.72
N ILE A 41 7.75 15.19 0.51
CA ILE A 41 7.18 16.51 0.80
C ILE A 41 8.15 17.61 0.36
N VAL A 42 9.43 17.51 0.73
CA VAL A 42 10.47 18.47 0.36
C VAL A 42 10.65 18.53 -1.16
N GLN A 43 10.65 17.39 -1.84
CA GLN A 43 10.77 17.37 -3.30
C GLN A 43 9.55 17.99 -4.00
N ALA A 44 8.34 17.73 -3.51
CA ALA A 44 7.13 18.34 -4.07
C ALA A 44 7.13 19.87 -3.91
N ASP A 45 7.56 20.38 -2.75
CA ASP A 45 7.75 21.82 -2.55
C ASP A 45 8.81 22.39 -3.49
N ARG A 46 9.93 21.67 -3.65
CA ARG A 46 11.02 22.09 -4.52
C ARG A 46 10.59 22.20 -5.98
N ILE A 47 9.83 21.22 -6.49
CA ILE A 47 9.26 21.24 -7.83
C ILE A 47 8.38 22.49 -8.00
N TRP A 48 7.53 22.78 -7.01
CA TRP A 48 6.69 23.97 -7.06
C TRP A 48 7.49 25.26 -7.11
N GLU A 49 8.48 25.44 -6.22
CA GLU A 49 9.35 26.63 -6.25
C GLU A 49 10.03 26.83 -7.60
N LEU A 50 10.60 25.76 -8.16
CA LEU A 50 11.29 25.79 -9.44
C LEU A 50 10.32 26.10 -10.59
N SER A 51 9.10 25.57 -10.55
CA SER A 51 8.05 25.88 -11.54
C SER A 51 7.65 27.35 -11.53
N GLN A 52 7.56 27.98 -10.36
CA GLN A 52 7.24 29.40 -10.25
C GLN A 52 8.38 30.27 -10.80
N ARG A 53 9.64 29.90 -10.53
CA ARG A 53 10.81 30.60 -11.09
C ARG A 53 10.90 30.43 -12.61
N HIS A 54 10.59 29.25 -13.12
CA HIS A 54 10.53 28.99 -14.55
C HIS A 54 9.51 29.91 -15.23
N ARG A 55 8.31 30.07 -14.65
CA ARG A 55 7.27 30.99 -15.15
C ARG A 55 7.77 32.43 -15.33
N LEU A 56 8.66 32.89 -14.45
CA LEU A 56 9.20 34.26 -14.49
C LEU A 56 10.31 34.46 -15.53
N LEU A 57 10.99 33.38 -15.95
CA LEU A 57 12.15 33.44 -16.85
C LEU A 57 11.85 32.97 -18.27
N ALA A 58 10.80 32.17 -18.46
CA ALA A 58 10.34 31.72 -19.78
C ALA A 58 10.03 32.94 -20.67
N GLY A 59 10.54 32.95 -21.90
CA GLY A 59 10.41 34.08 -22.84
C GLY A 59 11.39 35.23 -22.60
N ILE A 60 12.17 35.22 -21.51
CA ILE A 60 13.15 36.27 -21.18
C ILE A 60 14.57 35.73 -21.20
N LYS A 61 14.80 34.58 -20.55
CA LYS A 61 16.12 33.94 -20.42
C LYS A 61 16.00 32.43 -20.63
N GLU A 62 15.86 32.01 -21.88
CA GLU A 62 15.61 30.61 -22.26
C GLU A 62 16.63 29.61 -21.70
N ALA A 63 17.93 29.96 -21.71
CA ALA A 63 18.95 29.09 -21.12
C ALA A 63 18.74 28.83 -19.63
N ALA A 64 18.35 29.85 -18.86
CA ALA A 64 18.06 29.72 -17.44
C ALA A 64 16.74 28.99 -17.20
N ALA A 65 15.73 29.20 -18.05
CA ALA A 65 14.47 28.46 -18.01
C ALA A 65 14.70 26.95 -18.24
N ALA A 66 15.52 26.59 -19.23
CA ALA A 66 15.90 25.19 -19.49
C ALA A 66 16.61 24.54 -18.29
N THR A 67 17.54 25.25 -17.63
CA THR A 67 18.20 24.75 -16.42
C THR A 67 17.20 24.49 -15.28
N LEU A 68 16.20 25.35 -15.12
CA LEU A 68 15.16 25.14 -14.10
C LEU A 68 14.27 23.94 -14.40
N LEU A 69 13.94 23.68 -15.67
CA LEU A 69 13.21 22.46 -16.05
C LEU A 69 14.01 21.19 -15.76
N SER A 70 15.33 21.21 -16.00
CA SER A 70 16.22 20.10 -15.61
C SER A 70 16.18 19.89 -14.08
N ALA A 71 16.29 20.96 -13.30
CA ALA A 71 16.23 20.88 -11.85
C ALA A 71 14.85 20.38 -11.33
N CYS A 72 13.75 20.72 -12.01
CA CYS A 72 12.43 20.14 -11.72
C CYS A 72 12.42 18.63 -11.96
N HIS A 73 13.02 18.19 -13.06
CA HIS A 73 13.12 16.76 -13.37
C HIS A 73 13.95 16.02 -12.31
N ASP A 74 15.09 16.58 -11.89
CA ASP A 74 15.92 16.00 -10.84
C ASP A 74 15.18 15.89 -9.50
N ALA A 75 14.39 16.90 -9.14
CA ALA A 75 13.54 16.88 -7.95
C ALA A 75 12.39 15.87 -8.06
N TYR A 76 11.92 15.57 -9.27
CA TYR A 76 10.86 14.59 -9.52
C TYR A 76 11.34 13.13 -9.43
N GLN A 77 12.61 12.86 -9.75
CA GLN A 77 13.16 11.50 -9.77
C GLN A 77 12.94 10.71 -8.46
N PRO A 78 13.19 11.27 -7.26
CA PRO A 78 12.89 10.57 -6.00
C PRO A 78 11.41 10.24 -5.82
N ILE A 79 10.50 11.12 -6.25
CA ILE A 79 9.05 10.91 -6.16
C ILE A 79 8.66 9.73 -7.04
N TYR A 80 9.10 9.74 -8.30
CA TYR A 80 8.85 8.66 -9.24
C TYR A 80 9.38 7.31 -8.73
N HIS A 81 10.61 7.29 -8.23
CA HIS A 81 11.23 6.06 -7.73
C HIS A 81 10.48 5.49 -6.53
N CYS A 82 10.11 6.34 -5.56
CA CYS A 82 9.31 5.92 -4.41
C CYS A 82 7.97 5.31 -4.84
N ILE A 83 7.22 5.99 -5.70
CA ILE A 83 5.90 5.52 -6.13
C ILE A 83 6.03 4.17 -6.84
N LYS A 84 7.06 4.00 -7.66
CA LYS A 84 7.36 2.71 -8.31
C LYS A 84 7.62 1.61 -7.27
N GLN A 85 8.45 1.87 -6.26
CA GLN A 85 8.69 0.91 -5.17
C GLN A 85 7.40 0.55 -4.42
N LEU A 86 6.53 1.54 -4.16
CA LEU A 86 5.24 1.31 -3.51
C LEU A 86 4.28 0.49 -4.40
N GLN A 87 4.28 0.70 -5.72
CA GLN A 87 3.51 -0.10 -6.67
C GLN A 87 3.98 -1.56 -6.70
N GLU A 88 5.29 -1.79 -6.70
CA GLU A 88 5.88 -3.13 -6.63
C GLU A 88 5.48 -3.83 -5.32
N ALA A 89 5.62 -3.15 -4.17
CA ALA A 89 5.20 -3.69 -2.88
C ALA A 89 3.70 -4.02 -2.81
N VAL A 90 2.83 -3.16 -3.36
CA VAL A 90 1.38 -3.44 -3.42
C VAL A 90 1.07 -4.63 -4.33
N SER A 91 1.82 -4.80 -5.41
CA SER A 91 1.65 -5.94 -6.32
C SER A 91 2.02 -7.24 -5.61
N GLU A 92 3.10 -7.26 -4.83
CA GLU A 92 3.47 -8.41 -4.00
C GLU A 92 2.41 -8.72 -2.93
N VAL A 93 1.92 -7.70 -2.21
CA VAL A 93 0.81 -7.88 -1.25
C VAL A 93 -0.40 -8.49 -1.96
N SER A 94 -0.73 -8.03 -3.17
CA SER A 94 -1.87 -8.54 -3.93
C SER A 94 -1.74 -10.03 -4.25
N ILE A 95 -0.54 -10.52 -4.55
CA ILE A 95 -0.29 -11.95 -4.81
C ILE A 95 -0.57 -12.76 -3.55
N HIS A 96 0.01 -12.35 -2.41
CA HIS A 96 -0.16 -13.07 -1.15
C HIS A 96 -1.61 -13.04 -0.62
N VAL A 97 -2.33 -11.93 -0.82
CA VAL A 97 -3.75 -11.84 -0.47
C VAL A 97 -4.59 -12.76 -1.36
N ALA A 98 -4.29 -12.84 -2.66
CA ALA A 98 -4.99 -13.75 -3.57
C ALA A 98 -4.71 -15.23 -3.26
N ASP A 99 -3.48 -15.57 -2.86
CA ASP A 99 -3.13 -16.91 -2.43
C ASP A 99 -3.83 -17.28 -1.11
N PHE A 100 -3.85 -16.36 -0.14
CA PHE A 100 -4.62 -16.55 1.10
C PHE A 100 -6.11 -16.77 0.83
N GLU A 101 -6.70 -15.97 -0.06
CA GLU A 101 -8.11 -16.10 -0.43
C GLU A 101 -8.39 -17.45 -1.11
N ARG A 102 -7.50 -17.91 -1.98
CA ARG A 102 -7.62 -19.22 -2.65
C ARG A 102 -7.60 -20.37 -1.64
N GLU A 103 -6.66 -20.36 -0.71
CA GLU A 103 -6.56 -21.37 0.35
C GLU A 103 -7.77 -21.32 1.28
N TYR A 104 -8.28 -20.12 1.59
CA TYR A 104 -9.49 -19.95 2.37
C TYR A 104 -10.72 -20.54 1.67
N GLN A 105 -10.89 -20.29 0.37
CA GLN A 105 -11.98 -20.83 -0.43
C GLN A 105 -11.89 -22.36 -0.57
N ALA A 106 -10.68 -22.91 -0.74
CA ALA A 106 -10.44 -24.35 -0.77
C ALA A 106 -10.88 -25.00 0.55
N LEU A 107 -10.45 -24.46 1.69
CA LEU A 107 -10.88 -24.92 3.01
C LEU A 107 -12.40 -24.83 3.20
N GLN A 108 -13.01 -23.73 2.74
CA GLN A 108 -14.46 -23.54 2.80
C GLN A 108 -15.22 -24.59 2.00
N SER A 109 -14.72 -24.95 0.81
CA SER A 109 -15.32 -25.99 -0.04
C SER A 109 -15.21 -27.37 0.59
N GLU A 110 -14.08 -27.69 1.24
CA GLU A 110 -13.88 -29.00 1.88
C GLU A 110 -14.74 -29.18 3.13
N LEU A 111 -14.96 -28.10 3.90
CA LEU A 111 -15.76 -28.16 5.12
C LEU A 111 -17.26 -28.31 4.88
N ASN A 112 -17.78 -27.98 3.68
CA ASN A 112 -19.22 -28.03 3.35
C ASN A 112 -20.14 -27.37 4.40
N GLN A 113 -19.59 -26.51 5.27
CA GLN A 113 -20.24 -25.90 6.41
C GLN A 113 -19.91 -24.40 6.39
N THR A 114 -20.83 -23.64 5.83
CA THR A 114 -20.65 -22.20 5.61
C THR A 114 -20.78 -21.39 6.90
N ASP A 115 -21.48 -21.91 7.92
CA ASP A 115 -21.84 -21.12 9.11
C ASP A 115 -20.81 -21.17 10.25
N GLU A 116 -20.06 -22.26 10.43
CA GLU A 116 -18.98 -22.31 11.44
C GLU A 116 -17.77 -21.44 11.03
N LEU A 117 -17.37 -21.49 9.75
CA LEU A 117 -16.30 -20.65 9.20
C LEU A 117 -16.65 -19.15 9.16
N ARG A 118 -17.94 -18.79 9.04
CA ARG A 118 -18.41 -17.40 9.03
C ARG A 118 -18.12 -16.67 10.33
N CYS A 119 -18.04 -17.38 11.45
CA CYS A 119 -17.70 -16.82 12.76
C CYS A 119 -16.21 -16.98 13.13
N CYS A 120 -15.42 -17.66 12.30
CA CYS A 120 -14.01 -17.91 12.55
C CYS A 120 -13.14 -16.67 12.32
N SER A 121 -12.04 -16.60 13.06
CA SER A 121 -10.94 -15.63 12.85
C SER A 121 -10.49 -15.53 11.39
N LEU A 122 -10.57 -16.63 10.65
CA LEU A 122 -10.08 -16.72 9.27
C LEU A 122 -10.89 -15.86 8.29
N ALA A 123 -12.21 -15.81 8.43
CA ALA A 123 -13.06 -14.93 7.62
C ALA A 123 -12.78 -13.44 7.90
N LYS A 124 -12.49 -13.11 9.17
CA LYS A 124 -12.09 -11.74 9.57
C LYS A 124 -10.74 -11.36 8.97
N TRP A 125 -9.77 -12.27 8.97
CA TRP A 125 -8.47 -12.04 8.33
C TRP A 125 -8.59 -11.87 6.82
N ASN A 126 -9.39 -12.70 6.14
CA ASN A 126 -9.63 -12.56 4.71
C ASN A 126 -10.23 -11.18 4.39
N ALA A 127 -11.26 -10.76 5.14
CA ALA A 127 -11.89 -9.46 4.96
C ALA A 127 -10.93 -8.29 5.25
N TRP A 128 -10.13 -8.39 6.32
CA TRP A 128 -9.14 -7.37 6.68
C TRP A 128 -8.03 -7.26 5.62
N LEU A 129 -7.51 -8.39 5.12
CA LEU A 129 -6.50 -8.41 4.06
C LEU A 129 -7.03 -7.78 2.77
N ALA A 130 -8.24 -8.16 2.34
CA ALA A 130 -8.88 -7.59 1.16
C ALA A 130 -9.12 -6.08 1.28
N GLN A 131 -9.62 -5.63 2.44
CA GLN A 131 -9.85 -4.21 2.69
C GLN A 131 -8.52 -3.44 2.75
N THR A 132 -7.50 -4.00 3.40
CA THR A 132 -6.17 -3.38 3.49
C THR A 132 -5.56 -3.24 2.10
N LEU A 133 -5.55 -4.31 1.30
CA LEU A 133 -5.07 -4.27 -0.08
C LEU A 133 -5.77 -3.18 -0.89
N ARG A 134 -7.10 -3.08 -0.79
CA ARG A 134 -7.87 -2.04 -1.49
C ARG A 134 -7.44 -0.63 -1.08
N VAL A 135 -7.20 -0.39 0.20
CA VAL A 135 -6.69 0.90 0.70
C VAL A 135 -5.31 1.20 0.12
N LEU A 136 -4.39 0.24 0.16
CA LEU A 136 -3.03 0.42 -0.36
C LEU A 136 -3.02 0.68 -1.88
N GLN A 137 -3.79 -0.09 -2.64
CA GLN A 137 -3.96 0.11 -4.09
C GLN A 137 -4.52 1.49 -4.40
N THR A 138 -5.53 1.93 -3.63
CA THR A 138 -6.14 3.25 -3.81
C THR A 138 -5.14 4.36 -3.51
N GLN A 139 -4.39 4.26 -2.41
CA GLN A 139 -3.38 5.25 -2.04
C GLN A 139 -2.30 5.37 -3.11
N VAL A 140 -1.70 4.24 -3.52
CA VAL A 140 -0.66 4.25 -4.54
C VAL A 140 -1.19 4.78 -5.87
N LYS A 141 -2.45 4.52 -6.20
CA LYS A 141 -3.06 5.04 -7.42
C LYS A 141 -3.21 6.57 -7.38
N PHE A 142 -3.65 7.13 -6.26
CA PHE A 142 -3.71 8.58 -6.10
C PHE A 142 -2.34 9.22 -6.14
N LEU A 143 -1.34 8.65 -5.44
CA LEU A 143 0.04 9.14 -5.51
C LEU A 143 0.60 9.11 -6.93
N GLU A 144 0.34 8.05 -7.69
CA GLU A 144 0.72 7.95 -9.10
C GLU A 144 0.08 9.07 -9.93
N LEU A 145 -1.23 9.30 -9.79
CA LEU A 145 -1.95 10.33 -10.53
C LEU A 145 -1.45 11.74 -10.18
N ASP A 146 -1.30 12.03 -8.90
CA ASP A 146 -0.83 13.32 -8.41
C ASP A 146 0.60 13.61 -8.81
N SER A 147 1.47 12.60 -8.79
CA SER A 147 2.87 12.76 -9.22
C SER A 147 2.98 13.15 -10.69
N ARG A 148 2.09 12.66 -11.55
CA ARG A 148 2.05 13.10 -12.96
C ARG A 148 1.73 14.59 -13.08
N ALA A 149 0.93 15.14 -12.17
CA ALA A 149 0.65 16.57 -12.11
C ALA A 149 1.82 17.38 -11.51
N LEU A 150 2.84 16.73 -10.94
CA LEU A 150 4.11 17.33 -10.53
C LEU A 150 5.19 17.29 -11.62
N LEU A 151 4.90 16.74 -12.81
CA LEU A 151 5.85 16.74 -13.92
C LEU A 151 6.26 18.18 -14.31
N PRO A 152 7.47 18.38 -14.87
CA PRO A 152 8.02 19.70 -15.17
C PRO A 152 7.08 20.53 -16.05
N GLY A 153 6.41 21.49 -15.42
CA GLY A 153 5.38 22.35 -15.99
C GLY A 153 4.99 23.42 -14.97
N LEU A 154 3.83 24.06 -15.15
CA LEU A 154 3.28 25.00 -14.16
C LEU A 154 2.55 24.22 -13.06
N VAL A 155 3.28 23.84 -12.02
CA VAL A 155 2.70 23.14 -10.87
C VAL A 155 1.99 24.15 -9.98
N ASP A 156 0.73 23.90 -9.70
CA ASP A 156 -0.07 24.73 -8.80
C ASP A 156 0.07 24.29 -7.34
N THR A 157 -0.12 25.25 -6.44
CA THR A 157 -0.07 25.01 -4.99
C THR A 157 -1.10 23.98 -4.53
N THR A 158 -2.23 23.88 -5.22
CA THR A 158 -3.28 22.89 -4.95
C THR A 158 -2.80 21.48 -5.23
N THR A 159 -2.06 21.26 -6.31
CA THR A 159 -1.46 19.97 -6.67
C THR A 159 -0.49 19.48 -5.61
N VAL A 160 0.41 20.37 -5.13
CA VAL A 160 1.34 20.01 -4.06
C VAL A 160 0.61 19.69 -2.76
N LYS A 161 -0.42 20.47 -2.40
CA LYS A 161 -1.22 20.19 -1.20
C LYS A 161 -1.97 18.87 -1.31
N GLN A 162 -2.47 18.52 -2.50
CA GLN A 162 -3.17 17.26 -2.72
C GLN A 162 -2.21 16.07 -2.61
N PHE A 163 -1.06 16.14 -3.30
CA PHE A 163 -0.02 15.12 -3.19
C PHE A 163 0.41 14.87 -1.74
N LYS A 164 0.61 15.94 -0.96
CA LYS A 164 0.95 15.84 0.47
C LYS A 164 -0.14 15.19 1.31
N ARG A 165 -1.42 15.41 0.98
CA ARG A 165 -2.54 14.75 1.66
C ARG A 165 -2.57 13.27 1.32
N ASP A 166 -2.33 12.91 0.07
CA ASP A 166 -2.41 11.52 -0.38
C ASP A 166 -1.20 10.67 0.07
N LEU A 167 -0.09 11.32 0.46
CA LEU A 167 0.99 10.68 1.23
C LEU A 167 0.52 10.17 2.60
N GLU A 168 -0.49 10.81 3.20
CA GLU A 168 -1.03 10.43 4.49
C GLU A 168 -2.20 9.46 4.34
N VAL A 169 -2.07 8.26 4.88
CA VAL A 169 -3.22 7.35 5.01
C VAL A 169 -4.21 7.94 6.01
N THR A 170 -5.49 8.04 5.61
CA THR A 170 -6.57 8.52 6.48
C THR A 170 -6.55 7.80 7.83
N ALA A 171 -6.72 8.55 8.92
CA ALA A 171 -6.55 8.06 10.29
C ALA A 171 -7.33 6.77 10.59
N HIS A 172 -8.57 6.66 10.09
CA HIS A 172 -9.40 5.47 10.25
C HIS A 172 -8.75 4.22 9.64
N TYR A 173 -8.28 4.30 8.39
CA TYR A 173 -7.62 3.17 7.73
C TYR A 173 -6.27 2.85 8.36
N LYS A 174 -5.50 3.88 8.72
CA LYS A 174 -4.23 3.70 9.44
C LYS A 174 -4.44 2.94 10.74
N ALA A 175 -5.45 3.30 11.53
CA ALA A 175 -5.77 2.62 12.78
C ALA A 175 -6.18 1.15 12.55
N SER A 176 -7.05 0.90 11.56
CA SER A 176 -7.48 -0.46 11.19
C SER A 176 -6.31 -1.35 10.77
N ILE A 177 -5.38 -0.80 9.98
CA ILE A 177 -4.22 -1.56 9.50
C ILE A 177 -3.22 -1.79 10.62
N CYS A 178 -2.90 -0.79 11.44
CA CYS A 178 -2.04 -0.96 12.61
C CYS A 178 -2.61 -1.99 13.60
N LEU A 179 -3.92 -1.97 13.84
CA LEU A 179 -4.57 -2.95 14.71
C LEU A 179 -4.44 -4.37 14.15
N GLY A 180 -4.77 -4.58 12.87
CA GLY A 180 -4.65 -5.89 12.24
C GLY A 180 -3.21 -6.40 12.20
N LEU A 181 -2.21 -5.54 11.96
CA LEU A 181 -0.80 -5.93 12.05
C LEU A 181 -0.43 -6.38 13.47
N ALA A 182 -0.86 -5.65 14.50
CA ALA A 182 -0.59 -6.00 15.90
C ALA A 182 -1.35 -7.27 16.34
N GLU A 183 -2.53 -7.52 15.80
CA GLU A 183 -3.30 -8.74 16.04
C GLU A 183 -2.64 -9.96 15.37
N ALA A 184 -2.08 -9.81 14.18
CA ALA A 184 -1.38 -10.87 13.47
C ALA A 184 -0.11 -11.30 14.21
N ASP A 185 0.61 -10.34 14.80
CA ASP A 185 1.78 -10.61 15.65
C ASP A 185 1.42 -11.38 16.93
N ARG A 186 0.17 -11.26 17.41
CA ARG A 186 -0.30 -11.86 18.68
C ARG A 186 -1.06 -13.18 18.50
N ARG A 187 -1.67 -13.44 17.35
CA ARG A 187 -2.58 -14.57 17.13
C ARG A 187 -2.16 -15.37 15.90
N SER A 188 -1.36 -16.42 16.11
CA SER A 188 -1.08 -17.43 15.09
C SER A 188 -2.22 -18.45 14.92
N GLU A 189 -3.17 -18.52 15.86
CA GLU A 189 -4.25 -19.49 15.80
C GLU A 189 -5.42 -18.98 14.96
N LEU A 190 -5.40 -19.35 13.67
CA LEU A 190 -6.39 -18.96 12.68
C LEU A 190 -7.63 -19.83 12.65
N LEU A 191 -7.53 -21.07 13.13
CA LEU A 191 -8.59 -22.07 13.15
C LEU A 191 -8.86 -22.55 14.60
N PRO A 192 -10.13 -22.82 14.96
CA PRO A 192 -10.51 -23.30 16.29
C PRO A 192 -9.99 -24.73 16.53
N PRO A 193 -9.55 -25.09 17.75
CA PRO A 193 -9.02 -26.43 18.03
C PRO A 193 -10.02 -27.54 17.67
N ILE A 194 -9.52 -28.64 17.11
CA ILE A 194 -10.33 -29.84 16.86
C ILE A 194 -10.71 -30.44 18.22
N ASN A 195 -12.01 -30.62 18.49
CA ASN A 195 -12.53 -31.42 19.60
C ASN A 195 -12.55 -32.90 19.26
#